data_AF-A0A1V4HZD7-F1
#
_entry.id   AF-A0A1V4HZD7-F1
#
_cell.length_a   1.000
_cell.length_b   1.000
_cell.length_c   1.000
_cell.angle_alpha   90.00
_cell.angle_beta   90.00
_cell.angle_gamma   90.00
#
_symmetry.space_group_name_H-M   'P 1'
#
loop_
_entity.id
_entity.type
_entity.pdbx_description
1 polymer ?
#
loop_
_entity_poly.entity_id
_entity_poly.type
_entity_poly.pdbx_seq_one_letter_code
_entity_poly.pdbx_strand_id
1 'polypeptide(L)'
;MKRSDLTEKILDIKREKEWSWSYIAGEIGGYSEILIVSSLLGHMRLSKPQAAIAGKLFGLSKAEIAMLGEVPVRGAGVTMPPTDPLIYRLYELVMINGPALKVLIEEQFGDGIMSAIDFDLELSRVASPKGDRVKIGMCGKFLPFKYAAPAGNATGGNVEHQLEKA
;
A
#
# COMPACT_ATOMS: atom_id res chain seq x y z
N MET A 1 1.23 -8.86 24.53
CA MET A 1 0.36 -8.61 23.36
C MET A 1 1.25 -8.41 22.15
N LYS A 2 1.02 -9.15 21.07
CA LYS A 2 1.64 -8.96 19.75
C LYS A 2 0.78 -7.99 18.92
N ARG A 3 1.32 -7.46 17.83
CA ARG A 3 0.57 -6.57 16.92
C ARG A 3 -0.70 -7.23 16.37
N SER A 4 -0.68 -8.53 16.10
CA SER A 4 -1.85 -9.31 15.66
C SER A 4 -2.97 -9.32 16.70
N ASP A 5 -2.63 -9.45 17.97
CA ASP A 5 -3.62 -9.47 19.07
C ASP A 5 -4.35 -8.13 19.16
N LEU A 6 -3.63 -7.02 18.93
CA LEU A 6 -4.23 -5.68 18.85
C LEU A 6 -5.14 -5.53 17.62
N THR A 7 -4.77 -6.14 16.48
CA THR A 7 -5.64 -6.18 15.29
C THR A 7 -6.96 -6.87 15.63
N GLU A 8 -6.92 -8.05 16.25
CA GLU A 8 -8.14 -8.77 16.64
C GLU A 8 -9.00 -7.96 17.61
N LYS A 9 -8.40 -7.32 18.62
CA LYS A 9 -9.11 -6.42 19.53
C LYS A 9 -9.83 -5.28 18.79
N ILE A 10 -9.16 -4.64 17.83
CA ILE A 10 -9.76 -3.57 17.01
C ILE A 10 -10.93 -4.10 16.18
N LEU A 11 -10.80 -5.31 15.62
CA LEU A 11 -11.86 -5.97 14.85
C LEU A 11 -13.07 -6.32 15.73
N ASP A 12 -12.85 -6.79 16.97
CA ASP A 12 -13.91 -7.03 17.94
C ASP A 12 -14.68 -5.76 18.27
N ILE A 13 -13.98 -4.68 18.63
CA ILE A 13 -14.61 -3.39 18.95
C ILE A 13 -15.39 -2.85 17.74
N LYS A 14 -14.81 -2.94 16.54
CA LYS A 14 -15.51 -2.55 15.31
C LYS A 14 -16.82 -3.33 15.12
N ARG A 15 -16.81 -4.65 15.38
CA ARG A 15 -18.00 -5.52 15.30
C ARG A 15 -19.05 -5.13 16.33
N GLU A 16 -18.66 -4.97 17.60
CA GLU A 16 -19.55 -4.58 18.70
C GLU A 16 -20.21 -3.22 18.49
N LYS A 17 -19.50 -2.28 17.86
CA LYS A 17 -19.99 -0.94 17.55
C LYS A 17 -20.66 -0.81 16.19
N GLU A 18 -20.70 -1.89 15.41
CA GLU A 18 -21.24 -1.92 14.05
C GLU A 18 -20.65 -0.84 13.12
N TRP A 19 -19.37 -0.51 13.32
CA TRP A 19 -18.71 0.54 12.56
C TRP A 19 -18.32 0.09 11.16
N SER A 20 -18.46 0.99 10.18
CA SER A 20 -17.86 0.83 8.86
C SER A 20 -16.38 1.28 8.88
N TRP A 21 -15.59 0.77 7.94
CA TRP A 21 -14.20 1.23 7.79
C TRP A 21 -14.12 2.69 7.35
N SER A 22 -15.06 3.15 6.53
CA SER A 22 -15.17 4.55 6.12
C SER A 22 -15.39 5.50 7.30
N TYR A 23 -16.26 5.11 8.25
CA TYR A 23 -16.43 5.86 9.50
C TYR A 23 -15.13 5.93 10.30
N ILE A 24 -14.49 4.77 10.56
CA ILE A 24 -13.24 4.70 11.33
C ILE A 24 -12.13 5.54 10.69
N ALA A 25 -11.97 5.44 9.38
CA ALA A 25 -10.99 6.22 8.64
C ALA A 25 -11.29 7.72 8.68
N GLY A 26 -12.57 8.11 8.59
CA GLY A 26 -13.01 9.49 8.74
C GLY A 26 -12.69 10.08 10.10
N GLU A 27 -12.93 9.34 11.18
CA GLU A 27 -12.62 9.78 12.55
C GLU A 27 -11.11 9.94 12.79
N ILE A 28 -10.28 9.03 12.26
CA ILE A 28 -8.81 9.10 12.43
C ILE A 28 -8.21 10.20 11.52
N GLY A 29 -8.67 10.28 10.28
CA GLY A 29 -8.31 11.31 9.31
C GLY A 29 -6.83 11.32 8.88
N GLY A 30 -6.49 12.28 8.01
CA GLY A 30 -5.12 12.60 7.61
C GLY A 30 -4.49 11.72 6.52
N TYR A 31 -4.99 10.51 6.30
CA TYR A 31 -4.55 9.61 5.20
C TYR A 31 -5.74 8.95 4.51
N SER A 32 -5.49 8.29 3.38
CA SER A 32 -6.50 7.51 2.65
C SER A 32 -7.09 6.39 3.51
N GLU A 33 -8.34 6.01 3.23
CA GLU A 33 -9.03 4.92 3.93
C GLU A 33 -8.21 3.63 3.89
N ILE A 34 -7.61 3.30 2.74
CA ILE A 34 -6.78 2.09 2.58
C ILE A 34 -5.58 2.11 3.52
N LEU A 35 -4.89 3.25 3.66
CA LEU A 35 -3.71 3.36 4.52
C LEU A 35 -4.11 3.25 5.99
N ILE A 36 -5.19 3.91 6.41
CA ILE A 36 -5.70 3.80 7.78
C ILE A 36 -6.11 2.37 8.10
N VAL A 37 -6.91 1.74 7.25
CA VAL A 37 -7.33 0.34 7.43
C VAL A 37 -6.12 -0.59 7.46
N SER A 38 -5.18 -0.45 6.53
CA SER A 38 -3.94 -1.24 6.52
C SER A 38 -3.12 -1.05 7.80
N SER A 39 -3.15 0.16 8.38
CA SER A 39 -2.45 0.45 9.63
C SER A 39 -3.11 -0.23 10.81
N LEU A 40 -4.44 -0.21 10.89
CA LEU A 40 -5.21 -0.88 11.93
C LEU A 40 -5.12 -2.41 11.83
N LEU A 41 -5.03 -2.95 10.61
CA LEU A 41 -4.77 -4.37 10.35
C LEU A 41 -3.32 -4.79 10.61
N GLY A 42 -2.41 -3.83 10.82
CA GLY A 42 -1.03 -4.11 11.27
C GLY A 42 -0.01 -4.20 10.14
N HIS A 43 -0.33 -3.75 8.93
CA HIS A 43 0.59 -3.71 7.80
C HIS A 43 1.22 -2.34 7.56
N MET A 44 0.68 -1.30 8.18
CA MET A 44 1.20 0.07 8.16
C MET A 44 1.24 0.66 9.57
N ARG A 45 1.90 1.80 9.73
CA ARG A 45 1.93 2.54 11.00
C ARG A 45 1.08 3.80 10.91
N LEU A 46 0.51 4.19 12.03
CA LEU A 46 -0.08 5.51 12.19
C LEU A 46 0.99 6.53 12.64
N SER A 47 0.78 7.79 12.27
CA SER A 47 1.52 8.90 12.89
C SER A 47 1.13 9.05 14.38
N LYS A 48 1.94 9.76 15.17
CA LYS A 48 1.63 9.98 16.60
C LYS A 48 0.24 10.60 16.82
N PRO A 49 -0.17 11.67 16.09
CA PRO A 49 -1.52 12.23 16.23
C PRO A 49 -2.63 11.21 15.91
N GLN A 50 -2.49 10.47 14.82
CA GLN A 50 -3.48 9.48 14.40
C GLN A 50 -3.58 8.30 15.38
N ALA A 51 -2.45 7.81 15.89
CA ALA A 51 -2.45 6.75 16.89
C ALA A 51 -3.16 7.19 18.18
N ALA A 52 -3.04 8.46 18.57
CA ALA A 52 -3.76 9.01 19.72
C ALA A 52 -5.28 9.10 19.46
N ILE A 53 -5.69 9.52 18.26
CA ILE A 53 -7.11 9.56 17.86
C ILE A 53 -7.69 8.14 17.83
N ALA A 54 -7.01 7.19 17.17
CA ALA A 54 -7.38 5.78 17.15
C ALA A 54 -7.44 5.19 18.57
N GLY A 55 -6.48 5.56 19.42
CA GLY A 55 -6.46 5.19 20.83
C GLY A 55 -7.71 5.63 21.58
N LYS A 56 -8.16 6.87 21.38
CA LYS A 56 -9.40 7.37 21.96
C LYS A 56 -10.63 6.67 21.37
N LEU A 57 -10.67 6.51 20.04
CA LEU A 57 -11.79 5.89 19.33
C LEU A 57 -12.04 4.45 19.78
N PHE A 58 -10.98 3.66 19.90
CA PHE A 58 -11.04 2.25 20.28
C PHE A 58 -10.82 2.00 21.79
N GLY A 59 -10.70 3.04 22.63
CA GLY A 59 -10.47 2.87 24.07
C GLY A 59 -9.19 2.09 24.40
N LEU A 60 -8.12 2.35 23.66
CA LEU A 60 -6.85 1.64 23.77
C LEU A 60 -5.98 2.18 24.91
N SER A 61 -5.22 1.27 25.53
CA SER A 61 -4.19 1.60 26.51
C SER A 61 -2.99 2.32 25.87
N LYS A 62 -2.15 2.94 26.71
CA LYS A 62 -0.93 3.62 26.26
C LYS A 62 0.02 2.70 25.47
N ALA A 63 0.14 1.43 25.86
CA ALA A 63 0.97 0.46 25.17
C ALA A 63 0.41 0.09 23.79
N GLU A 64 -0.92 -0.06 23.69
CA GLU A 64 -1.60 -0.34 22.42
C GLU A 64 -1.51 0.84 21.44
N ILE A 65 -1.62 2.07 21.93
CA ILE A 65 -1.39 3.27 21.13
C ILE A 65 0.05 3.31 20.60
N ALA A 66 1.03 2.97 21.43
CA ALA A 66 2.42 2.89 21.00
C ALA A 66 2.61 1.85 19.88
N MET A 67 2.00 0.66 20.02
CA MET A 67 2.02 -0.40 19.00
C MET A 67 1.45 0.04 17.64
N LEU A 68 0.43 0.92 17.61
CA LEU A 68 -0.08 1.49 16.34
C LEU A 68 0.92 2.41 15.64
N GLY A 69 1.88 2.98 16.38
CA GLY A 69 2.90 3.87 15.86
C GLY A 69 4.19 3.18 15.42
N GLU A 70 4.37 1.90 15.74
CA GLU A 70 5.55 1.10 15.40
C GLU A 70 5.56 0.70 13.92
N VAL A 71 6.75 0.62 13.32
CA VAL A 71 6.87 0.10 11.95
C VAL A 71 6.67 -1.42 11.99
N PRO A 72 5.63 -1.96 11.33
CA PRO A 72 5.36 -3.40 11.39
C PRO A 72 6.22 -4.18 10.39
N VAL A 73 6.28 -5.50 10.59
CA VAL A 73 6.66 -6.42 9.51
C VAL A 73 5.53 -6.44 8.49
N ARG A 74 5.70 -5.71 7.38
CA ARG A 74 4.69 -5.58 6.33
C ARG A 74 4.47 -6.94 5.64
N GLY A 75 3.22 -7.26 5.32
CA GLY A 75 2.86 -8.55 4.72
C GLY A 75 2.93 -9.76 5.66
N ALA A 76 3.22 -9.57 6.96
CA ALA A 76 3.21 -10.67 7.92
C ALA A 76 1.85 -11.40 7.94
N GLY A 77 1.86 -12.73 7.89
CA GLY A 77 0.65 -13.55 7.85
C GLY A 77 0.07 -13.80 6.45
N VAL A 78 0.59 -13.14 5.41
CA VAL A 78 0.18 -13.42 4.02
C VAL A 78 0.93 -14.64 3.51
N THR A 79 0.22 -15.74 3.26
CA THR A 79 0.78 -16.93 2.59
C THR A 79 1.00 -16.63 1.12
N MET A 80 2.10 -17.12 0.54
CA MET A 80 2.40 -16.99 -0.88
C MET A 80 2.40 -18.38 -1.56
N PRO A 81 1.58 -18.61 -2.60
CA PRO A 81 0.58 -17.67 -3.15
C PRO A 81 -0.60 -17.43 -2.19
N PRO A 82 -1.32 -16.29 -2.31
CA PRO A 82 -2.52 -16.03 -1.50
C PRO A 82 -3.59 -17.10 -1.73
N THR A 83 -4.25 -17.55 -0.66
CA THR A 83 -5.31 -18.57 -0.75
C THR A 83 -6.72 -17.98 -0.70
N ASP A 84 -6.86 -16.75 -0.20
CA ASP A 84 -8.13 -16.03 -0.24
C ASP A 84 -8.49 -15.65 -1.69
N PRO A 85 -9.69 -15.99 -2.19
CA PRO A 85 -10.06 -15.74 -3.58
C PRO A 85 -10.02 -14.27 -3.99
N LEU A 86 -10.41 -13.32 -3.14
CA LEU A 86 -10.41 -11.90 -3.48
C LEU A 86 -8.98 -11.40 -3.69
N ILE A 87 -8.07 -11.75 -2.79
CA ILE A 87 -6.65 -11.39 -2.88
C ILE A 87 -5.96 -12.14 -4.03
N TYR A 88 -6.29 -13.42 -4.24
CA TYR A 88 -5.70 -14.23 -5.30
C TYR A 88 -5.99 -13.66 -6.69
N ARG A 89 -7.15 -13.04 -6.93
CA ARG A 89 -7.43 -12.40 -8.23
C ARG A 89 -6.51 -11.22 -8.52
N LEU A 90 -6.10 -10.46 -7.50
CA LEU A 90 -5.12 -9.39 -7.69
C LEU A 90 -3.73 -9.97 -8.03
N TYR A 91 -3.36 -11.09 -7.41
CA TYR A 91 -2.14 -11.83 -7.75
C TYR A 91 -2.19 -12.37 -9.20
N GLU A 92 -3.32 -12.98 -9.59
CA GLU A 92 -3.54 -13.51 -10.94
C GLU A 92 -3.49 -12.41 -12.02
N LEU A 93 -4.02 -11.22 -11.73
CA LEU A 93 -3.92 -10.05 -12.61
C LEU A 93 -2.45 -9.68 -12.91
N VAL A 94 -1.59 -9.70 -11.90
CA VAL A 94 -0.14 -9.45 -12.04
C VAL A 94 0.52 -10.58 -12.83
N MET A 95 0.17 -11.84 -12.57
CA MET A 95 0.77 -12.98 -13.28
C MET A 95 0.44 -12.96 -14.79
N ILE A 96 -0.79 -12.58 -15.16
CA ILE A 96 -1.24 -12.56 -16.56
C ILE A 96 -0.73 -11.31 -17.27
N ASN A 97 -0.90 -10.12 -16.67
CA ASN A 97 -0.64 -8.85 -17.35
C ASN A 97 0.75 -8.27 -17.04
N GLY A 98 1.45 -8.76 -16.03
CA GLY A 98 2.75 -8.26 -15.59
C GLY A 98 3.79 -8.16 -16.71
N PRO A 99 3.98 -9.19 -17.56
CA PRO A 99 4.90 -9.08 -18.69
C PRO A 99 4.55 -7.96 -19.67
N ALA A 100 3.26 -7.76 -19.97
CA ALA A 100 2.80 -6.69 -20.85
C ALA A 100 2.97 -5.31 -20.19
N LEU A 101 2.62 -5.18 -18.90
CA LEU A 101 2.81 -3.95 -18.14
C LEU A 101 4.29 -3.55 -18.07
N LYS A 102 5.18 -4.52 -17.85
CA LYS A 102 6.63 -4.29 -17.81
C LYS A 102 7.12 -3.65 -19.11
N VAL A 103 6.86 -4.27 -20.25
CA VAL A 103 7.37 -3.76 -21.54
C VAL A 103 6.76 -2.41 -21.91
N LEU A 104 5.48 -2.17 -21.60
CA LEU A 104 4.82 -0.88 -21.85
C LEU A 104 5.36 0.24 -20.94
N ILE A 105 5.67 -0.06 -19.68
CA ILE A 105 6.30 0.91 -18.77
C ILE A 105 7.72 1.22 -19.27
N GLU A 106 8.49 0.21 -19.69
CA GLU A 106 9.84 0.42 -20.23
C GLU A 106 9.83 1.23 -21.52
N GLU A 107 8.87 0.98 -22.42
CA GLU A 107 8.71 1.76 -23.65
C GLU A 107 8.39 3.24 -23.36
N GLN A 108 7.55 3.51 -22.36
CA GLN A 108 7.09 4.87 -22.07
C GLN A 108 8.02 5.66 -21.14
N PHE A 109 8.70 5.00 -20.19
CA PHE A 109 9.45 5.64 -19.12
C PHE A 109 10.95 5.28 -19.12
N GLY A 110 11.36 4.25 -19.85
CA GLY A 110 12.72 3.73 -19.88
C GLY A 110 12.98 2.66 -18.81
N ASP A 111 14.26 2.34 -18.62
CA ASP A 111 14.72 1.30 -17.68
C ASP A 111 14.58 1.75 -16.20
N GLY A 112 13.66 1.12 -15.47
CA GLY A 112 13.33 1.49 -14.10
C GLY A 112 12.10 0.77 -13.57
N ILE A 113 11.54 1.27 -12.47
CA ILE A 113 10.36 0.68 -11.82
C ILE A 113 9.33 1.74 -11.39
N MET A 114 8.07 1.33 -11.29
CA MET A 114 7.04 2.06 -10.55
C MET A 114 7.20 1.75 -9.05
N SER A 115 7.43 2.77 -8.23
CA SER A 115 7.54 2.64 -6.78
C SER A 115 6.24 2.14 -6.16
N ALA A 116 6.34 1.26 -5.16
CA ALA A 116 5.24 0.85 -4.27
C ALA A 116 5.33 1.51 -2.87
N ILE A 117 6.20 2.51 -2.71
CA ILE A 117 6.42 3.26 -1.46
C ILE A 117 5.99 4.73 -1.62
N ASP A 118 6.49 5.37 -2.68
CA ASP A 118 6.03 6.68 -3.14
C ASP A 118 4.90 6.41 -4.14
N PHE A 119 3.73 6.11 -3.57
CA PHE A 119 2.65 5.40 -4.25
C PHE A 119 1.29 5.75 -3.65
N ASP A 120 0.33 6.04 -4.52
CA ASP A 120 -1.08 6.25 -4.21
C ASP A 120 -1.93 5.07 -4.70
N LEU A 121 -2.81 4.60 -3.81
CA LEU A 121 -3.78 3.55 -4.07
C LEU A 121 -5.19 4.08 -3.81
N GLU A 122 -6.05 3.98 -4.83
CA GLU A 122 -7.44 4.41 -4.76
C GLU A 122 -8.38 3.24 -5.01
N LEU A 123 -9.52 3.23 -4.31
CA LEU A 123 -10.59 2.26 -4.47
C LEU A 123 -11.91 3.01 -4.67
N SER A 124 -12.61 2.71 -5.75
CA SER A 124 -13.94 3.27 -6.00
C SER A 124 -14.89 2.24 -6.61
N ARG A 125 -16.18 2.40 -6.32
CA ARG A 125 -17.26 1.63 -6.94
C ARG A 125 -17.72 2.35 -8.19
N VAL A 126 -17.88 1.61 -9.28
CA VAL A 126 -18.42 2.13 -10.54
C VAL A 126 -19.71 1.38 -10.84
N ALA A 127 -20.85 2.10 -10.86
CA ALA A 127 -22.13 1.53 -11.22
C ALA A 127 -22.11 1.03 -12.67
N SER A 128 -22.68 -0.15 -12.93
CA SER A 128 -22.75 -0.71 -14.28
C SER A 128 -24.03 -1.53 -14.47
N PRO A 129 -24.67 -1.49 -15.65
CA PRO A 129 -25.89 -2.25 -15.93
C PRO A 129 -25.75 -3.77 -15.75
N LYS A 130 -24.52 -4.31 -15.80
CA LYS A 130 -24.23 -5.75 -15.63
C LYS A 130 -23.66 -6.08 -14.24
N GLY A 131 -23.92 -5.22 -13.25
CA GLY A 131 -23.37 -5.31 -11.91
C GLY A 131 -22.14 -4.42 -11.72
N ASP A 132 -22.07 -3.82 -10.53
CA ASP A 132 -21.05 -2.85 -10.14
C ASP A 132 -19.62 -3.37 -10.37
N ARG A 133 -18.73 -2.44 -10.70
CA ARG A 133 -17.30 -2.69 -10.90
C ARG A 133 -16.51 -2.11 -9.75
N VAL A 134 -15.44 -2.82 -9.40
CA VAL A 134 -14.40 -2.32 -8.50
C VAL A 134 -13.34 -1.65 -9.37
N LYS A 135 -13.12 -0.36 -9.17
CA LYS A 135 -12.05 0.40 -9.83
C LYS A 135 -10.92 0.62 -8.83
N ILE A 136 -9.73 0.15 -9.19
CA ILE A 136 -8.49 0.36 -8.44
C ILE A 136 -7.60 1.31 -9.25
N GLY A 137 -7.20 2.42 -8.64
CA GLY A 137 -6.21 3.36 -9.19
C GLY A 137 -4.85 3.15 -8.54
N MET A 138 -3.80 3.00 -9.34
CA MET A 138 -2.43 2.79 -8.88
C MET A 138 -1.53 3.84 -9.52
N CYS A 139 -0.95 4.73 -8.71
CA CYS A 139 -0.05 5.79 -9.18
C CYS A 139 1.24 5.72 -8.38
N GLY A 140 2.35 5.36 -9.02
CA GLY A 140 3.64 5.28 -8.36
C GLY A 140 4.67 6.14 -9.06
N LYS A 141 5.57 6.73 -8.27
CA LYS A 141 6.73 7.44 -8.82
C LYS A 141 7.60 6.49 -9.63
N PHE A 142 7.96 6.90 -10.85
CA PHE A 142 8.96 6.18 -11.65
C PHE A 142 10.38 6.42 -11.10
N LEU A 143 11.13 5.34 -10.96
CA LEU A 143 12.50 5.33 -10.46
C LEU A 143 13.43 4.71 -11.52
N PRO A 144 14.17 5.53 -12.29
CA PRO A 144 15.11 5.01 -13.27
C PRO A 144 16.32 4.36 -12.59
N PHE A 145 16.89 3.33 -13.23
CA PHE A 145 18.17 2.79 -12.80
C PHE A 145 19.28 3.84 -12.95
N LYS A 146 20.24 3.82 -12.01
CA LYS A 146 21.47 4.60 -12.08
C LYS A 146 22.65 3.66 -12.21
N TYR A 147 23.30 3.69 -13.36
CA TYR A 147 24.53 2.94 -13.59
C TYR A 147 25.72 3.77 -13.11
N ALA A 148 26.41 3.30 -12.07
CA ALA A 148 27.63 3.94 -11.61
C ALA A 148 28.76 3.65 -12.62
N ALA A 149 29.47 4.69 -13.04
CA ALA A 149 30.73 4.51 -13.75
C ALA A 149 31.77 3.86 -12.82
N PRO A 150 32.70 3.03 -13.33
CA PRO A 150 33.81 2.54 -12.53
C PRO A 150 34.57 3.72 -11.89
N ALA A 151 34.89 3.60 -10.61
CA ALA A 151 35.62 4.64 -9.87
C ALA A 151 36.99 4.88 -10.53
N GLY A 152 37.11 5.96 -11.30
CA GLY A 152 38.31 6.27 -12.07
C GLY A 152 38.15 7.40 -13.08
N ASN A 153 36.95 7.62 -13.62
CA ASN A 153 36.68 8.75 -14.52
C ASN A 153 35.67 9.71 -13.89
N ALA A 154 36.21 10.69 -13.16
CA ALA A 154 35.47 11.88 -12.76
C ALA A 154 35.22 12.77 -13.99
N THR A 155 34.20 12.44 -14.77
CA THR A 155 33.48 13.41 -15.59
C THR A 155 32.00 13.18 -15.37
N GLY A 156 31.42 13.99 -14.47
CA GLY A 156 30.00 14.03 -14.23
C GLY A 156 29.27 14.40 -15.51
N GLY A 157 28.58 13.42 -16.07
CA GLY A 157 27.48 13.62 -17.01
C GLY A 157 26.43 12.61 -16.61
N ASN A 158 25.18 13.05 -16.47
CA ASN A 158 24.06 12.12 -16.57
C ASN A 158 24.30 11.33 -17.86
N VAL A 159 24.59 10.04 -17.73
CA VAL A 159 24.44 9.13 -18.85
C VAL A 159 22.93 9.00 -19.01
N GLU A 160 22.33 10.00 -19.64
CA GLU A 160 21.03 9.85 -20.29
C GLU A 160 21.23 8.66 -21.22
N HIS A 161 20.71 7.51 -20.82
CA HIS A 161 20.43 6.45 -21.77
C HIS A 161 19.39 7.02 -22.73
N GLN A 162 19.89 7.73 -23.75
CA GLN A 162 19.22 7.87 -25.02
C GLN A 162 19.13 6.45 -25.59
N LEU A 163 18.14 5.70 -25.11
CA LEU A 163 17.53 4.67 -25.93
C LEU A 163 16.73 5.44 -26.96
N GLU A 164 17.42 5.79 -28.05
CA GLU A 164 16.79 6.21 -29.29
C GLU A 164 15.66 5.23 -29.59
N LYS A 165 14.48 5.79 -29.84
CA LYS A 165 13.28 5.08 -30.26
C LYS A 165 13.63 4.06 -31.36
N ALA A 166 13.47 2.79 -31.06
CA ALA A 166 13.35 1.71 -32.04
C ALA A 166 11.89 1.28 -32.11
#